data_AF-A0A524EJD3-F1
#
_entry.id   AF-A0A524EJD3-F1
#
_cell.length_a   1.000
_cell.length_b   1.000
_cell.length_c   1.000
_cell.angle_alpha   90.00
_cell.angle_beta   90.00
_cell.angle_gamma   90.00
#
_symmetry.space_group_name_H-M   'P 1'
#
loop_
_entity.id
_entity.type
_entity.pdbx_description
1 polymer ?
#
loop_
_entity_poly.entity_id
_entity_poly.type
_entity_poly.pdbx_seq_one_letter_code
_entity_poly.pdbx_strand_id
1 'polypeptide(L)'
;MPHAGLIPPNISEEEELLLRAKLHVRGARIRQERGENADAIAAFYDALVSALLRFFVSDTLRRVHGLPPLDDNGDEKEHLKILSEHNVIDAEFGLSELEELSSMLDRAFEGKTVGPLGNGLMEKYESIMKQLQVLPLRDDELPKELSITT
;
A
#
# COMPACT_ATOMS: atom_id res chain seq x y z
N MET A 1 -11.29 0.90 4.27
CA MET A 1 -12.20 2.05 4.52
C MET A 1 -12.11 3.02 3.35
N PRO A 2 -13.20 3.45 2.72
CA PRO A 2 -13.11 4.42 1.61
C PRO A 2 -12.69 5.78 2.16
N HIS A 3 -11.69 6.41 1.53
CA HIS A 3 -11.28 7.79 1.76
C HIS A 3 -12.31 8.80 1.21
N ALA A 4 -13.60 8.56 1.46
CA ALA A 4 -14.70 9.33 0.90
C ALA A 4 -14.50 10.82 1.21
N GLY A 5 -14.32 11.62 0.16
CA GLY A 5 -14.12 13.06 0.23
C GLY A 5 -12.69 13.54 0.49
N LEU A 6 -11.70 12.66 0.67
CA LEU A 6 -10.28 13.05 0.78
C LEU A 6 -9.54 13.01 -0.57
N ILE A 7 -10.02 12.18 -1.51
CA ILE A 7 -9.49 12.12 -2.87
C ILE A 7 -10.28 13.13 -3.72
N PRO A 8 -9.64 14.17 -4.29
CA PRO A 8 -10.33 15.14 -5.13
C PRO A 8 -10.93 14.47 -6.37
N PRO A 9 -12.17 14.82 -6.76
CA PRO A 9 -12.64 14.44 -8.08
C PRO A 9 -11.79 15.17 -9.14
N ASN A 10 -11.44 14.49 -10.23
CA ASN A 10 -10.66 15.01 -11.38
C ASN A 10 -9.12 14.98 -11.26
N ILE A 11 -8.55 14.05 -10.50
CA ILE A 11 -7.11 13.72 -10.61
C ILE A 11 -6.92 12.53 -11.56
N SER A 12 -5.69 12.34 -12.04
CA SER A 12 -5.36 11.14 -12.83
C SER A 12 -5.41 9.87 -11.96
N GLU A 13 -5.62 8.72 -12.58
CA GLU A 13 -5.64 7.43 -11.88
C GLU A 13 -4.31 7.14 -11.16
N GLU A 14 -3.17 7.55 -11.74
CA GLU A 14 -1.87 7.46 -11.08
C GLU A 14 -1.83 8.29 -9.78
N GLU A 15 -2.30 9.54 -9.84
CA GLU A 15 -2.34 10.44 -8.69
C GLU A 15 -3.31 9.92 -7.62
N GLU A 16 -4.44 9.34 -8.02
CA GLU A 16 -5.37 8.69 -7.11
C GLU A 16 -4.71 7.52 -6.38
N LEU A 17 -4.06 6.61 -7.10
CA LEU A 17 -3.41 5.44 -6.50
C LEU A 17 -2.29 5.85 -5.55
N LEU A 18 -1.50 6.88 -5.91
CA LEU A 18 -0.48 7.42 -5.02
C LEU A 18 -1.09 8.04 -3.75
N LEU A 19 -2.12 8.86 -3.91
CA LEU A 19 -2.79 9.51 -2.77
C LEU A 19 -3.46 8.48 -1.85
N ARG A 20 -4.13 7.48 -2.43
CA ARG A 20 -4.72 6.35 -1.73
C ARG A 20 -3.65 5.60 -0.94
N ALA A 21 -2.54 5.22 -1.57
CA ALA A 21 -1.44 4.55 -0.88
C ALA A 21 -0.93 5.37 0.31
N LYS A 22 -0.67 6.67 0.12
CA LYS A 22 -0.19 7.55 1.19
C LYS A 22 -1.19 7.69 2.34
N LEU A 23 -2.48 7.87 2.03
CA LEU A 23 -3.54 7.98 3.03
C LEU A 23 -3.70 6.68 3.83
N HIS A 24 -3.64 5.52 3.17
CA HIS A 24 -3.71 4.23 3.83
C HIS A 24 -2.49 3.96 4.72
N VAL A 25 -1.26 4.30 4.30
CA VAL A 25 -0.08 4.16 5.17
C VAL A 25 -0.22 5.03 6.43
N ARG A 26 -0.62 6.30 6.28
CA ARG A 26 -0.83 7.19 7.42
C ARG A 26 -1.90 6.64 8.36
N GLY A 27 -3.04 6.28 7.79
CA GLY A 27 -4.16 5.72 8.54
C GLY A 27 -3.81 4.39 9.22
N ALA A 28 -2.99 3.55 8.60
CA ALA A 28 -2.55 2.28 9.17
C ALA A 28 -1.67 2.52 10.40
N ARG A 29 -0.72 3.45 10.31
CA ARG A 29 0.15 3.83 11.44
C ARG A 29 -0.66 4.34 12.64
N ILE A 30 -1.60 5.26 12.41
CA ILE A 30 -2.48 5.80 13.46
C ILE A 30 -3.31 4.68 14.12
N ARG A 31 -3.88 3.77 13.34
CA ARG A 31 -4.66 2.63 13.84
C ARG A 31 -3.80 1.69 14.68
N GLN A 32 -2.60 1.37 14.21
CA GLN A 32 -1.68 0.50 14.95
C GLN A 32 -1.27 1.13 16.28
N GLU A 33 -1.00 2.44 16.34
CA GLU A 33 -0.72 3.16 17.58
C GLU A 33 -1.89 3.12 18.58
N ARG A 34 -3.12 3.02 18.09
CA ARG A 34 -4.34 2.86 18.89
C ARG A 34 -4.65 1.41 19.28
N GLY A 35 -3.88 0.45 18.79
CA GLY A 35 -4.14 -0.99 18.97
C GLY A 35 -5.27 -1.53 18.08
N GLU A 36 -5.73 -0.76 17.09
CA GLU A 36 -6.74 -1.14 16.09
C GLU A 36 -6.09 -2.01 14.99
N ASN A 37 -5.43 -3.11 15.40
CA ASN A 37 -4.52 -3.86 14.53
C ASN A 37 -5.19 -4.42 13.28
N ALA A 38 -6.40 -4.98 13.39
CA ALA A 38 -7.12 -5.54 12.25
C ALA A 38 -7.32 -4.48 11.14
N ASP A 39 -7.76 -3.27 11.52
CA ASP A 39 -7.94 -2.17 10.58
C ASP A 39 -6.60 -1.60 10.08
N ALA A 40 -5.56 -1.65 10.91
CA ALA A 40 -4.21 -1.27 10.50
C ALA A 40 -3.65 -2.22 9.42
N ILE A 41 -3.81 -3.53 9.58
CA ILE A 41 -3.38 -4.53 8.59
C ILE A 41 -4.09 -4.32 7.25
N ALA A 42 -5.42 -4.17 7.28
CA ALA A 42 -6.19 -3.89 6.07
C ALA A 42 -5.68 -2.64 5.36
N ALA A 43 -5.40 -1.56 6.12
CA ALA A 43 -4.85 -0.34 5.55
C ALA A 43 -3.41 -0.51 5.03
N PHE A 44 -2.52 -1.26 5.69
CA PHE A 44 -1.17 -1.53 5.16
C PHE A 44 -1.23 -2.33 3.86
N TYR A 45 -2.11 -3.33 3.78
CA TYR A 45 -2.29 -4.13 2.57
C TYR A 45 -2.88 -3.29 1.42
N ASP A 46 -3.96 -2.53 1.66
CA ASP A 46 -4.56 -1.63 0.67
C ASP A 46 -3.55 -0.61 0.12
N ALA A 47 -2.70 -0.07 1.00
CA ALA A 47 -1.63 0.84 0.62
C ALA A 47 -0.61 0.20 -0.32
N LEU A 48 -0.17 -1.02 0.00
CA LEU A 48 0.78 -1.76 -0.82
C LEU A 48 0.19 -2.06 -2.20
N VAL A 49 -1.03 -2.60 -2.25
CA VAL A 49 -1.70 -2.92 -3.52
C VAL A 49 -1.87 -1.68 -4.40
N SER A 50 -2.30 -0.56 -3.82
CA SER A 50 -2.44 0.71 -4.53
C SER A 50 -1.10 1.19 -5.10
N ALA A 51 -0.02 1.04 -4.32
CA ALA A 51 1.33 1.43 -4.73
C ALA A 51 1.90 0.55 -5.84
N LEU A 52 1.67 -0.76 -5.79
CA LEU A 52 2.05 -1.70 -6.84
C LEU A 52 1.31 -1.37 -8.14
N LEU A 53 -0.02 -1.23 -8.08
CA LEU A 53 -0.88 -0.97 -9.24
C LEU A 53 -0.50 0.33 -9.96
N ARG A 54 -0.09 1.36 -9.21
CA ARG A 54 0.34 2.66 -9.76
C ARG A 54 1.41 2.51 -10.85
N PHE A 55 2.36 1.59 -10.69
CA PHE A 55 3.43 1.38 -11.67
C PHE A 55 2.93 0.82 -13.00
N PHE A 56 1.80 0.10 -12.98
CA PHE A 56 1.20 -0.47 -14.18
C PHE A 56 0.17 0.45 -14.81
N VAL A 57 -0.44 1.36 -14.06
CA VAL A 57 -1.36 2.37 -14.60
C VAL A 57 -0.60 3.57 -15.19
N SER A 58 0.53 3.95 -14.58
CA SER A 58 1.33 5.08 -15.05
C SER A 58 2.09 4.76 -16.33
N ASP A 59 1.67 5.38 -17.42
CA ASP A 59 2.34 5.37 -18.72
C ASP A 59 3.81 5.82 -18.66
N THR A 60 4.11 6.73 -17.73
CA THR A 60 5.46 7.24 -17.49
C THR A 60 6.30 6.21 -16.77
N LEU A 61 5.82 5.69 -15.62
CA LEU A 61 6.58 4.69 -14.85
C LEU A 61 6.81 3.42 -15.67
N ARG A 62 5.79 2.93 -16.41
CA ARG A 62 5.94 1.78 -17.29
C ARG A 62 7.07 1.99 -18.30
N ARG A 63 7.11 3.13 -18.99
CA ARG A 63 8.15 3.42 -19.99
C ARG A 63 9.53 3.59 -19.36
N VAL A 64 9.61 4.23 -18.21
CA VAL A 64 10.88 4.44 -17.48
C VAL A 64 11.48 3.11 -17.04
N HIS A 65 10.65 2.18 -16.57
CA HIS A 65 11.10 0.90 -16.03
C HIS A 65 10.98 -0.28 -17.00
N GLY A 66 10.50 -0.05 -18.23
CA GLY A 66 10.29 -1.09 -19.23
C GLY A 66 9.23 -2.12 -18.84
N LEU A 67 8.24 -1.72 -18.04
CA LEU A 67 7.21 -2.64 -17.54
C LEU A 67 6.21 -3.02 -18.64
N PRO A 68 5.70 -4.26 -18.62
CA PRO A 68 4.59 -4.63 -19.48
C PRO A 68 3.32 -3.82 -19.16
N PRO A 69 2.35 -3.75 -20.09
CA PRO A 69 1.02 -3.25 -19.75
C PRO A 69 0.41 -4.12 -18.63
N LEU A 70 -0.50 -3.51 -17.87
CA LEU A 70 -1.30 -4.23 -16.87
C LEU A 70 -2.06 -5.36 -17.57
N ASP A 71 -1.89 -6.60 -17.11
CA ASP A 71 -2.82 -7.68 -17.44
C ASP A 71 -4.01 -7.56 -16.49
N ASP A 72 -5.23 -7.56 -17.03
CA ASP A 72 -6.48 -7.51 -16.25
C ASP A 72 -6.62 -8.69 -15.27
N ASN A 73 -5.80 -9.74 -15.42
CA ASN A 73 -5.79 -10.93 -14.55
C ASN A 73 -4.67 -10.94 -13.50
N GLY A 74 -3.79 -9.93 -13.48
CA GLY A 74 -2.65 -9.89 -12.57
C GLY A 74 -3.07 -9.64 -11.12
N ASP A 75 -2.69 -10.53 -10.21
CA ASP A 75 -2.82 -10.32 -8.77
C ASP A 75 -1.63 -9.54 -8.20
N GLU A 76 -1.70 -9.13 -6.94
CA GLU A 76 -0.63 -8.39 -6.26
C GLU A 76 0.70 -9.17 -6.19
N LYS A 77 0.67 -10.51 -6.25
CA LYS A 77 1.89 -11.32 -6.29
C LYS A 77 2.58 -11.21 -7.65
N GLU A 78 1.81 -11.22 -8.72
CA GLU A 78 2.33 -11.00 -10.07
C GLU A 78 2.90 -9.59 -10.23
N HIS A 79 2.19 -8.57 -9.74
CA HIS A 79 2.69 -7.19 -9.74
C HIS A 79 4.02 -7.08 -8.99
N LEU A 80 4.10 -7.63 -7.77
CA LEU A 80 5.34 -7.62 -6.98
C LEU A 80 6.49 -8.30 -7.73
N LYS A 81 6.23 -9.46 -8.33
CA LYS A 81 7.21 -10.21 -9.10
C LYS A 81 7.73 -9.42 -10.29
N ILE A 82 6.84 -8.83 -11.10
CA ILE A 82 7.22 -8.05 -12.28
C ILE A 82 8.08 -6.85 -11.87
N LEU A 83 7.69 -6.11 -10.82
CA LEU A 83 8.46 -4.97 -10.34
C LEU A 83 9.85 -5.37 -9.83
N SER A 84 9.97 -6.53 -9.18
CA SER A 84 11.25 -7.08 -8.75
C SER A 84 12.12 -7.50 -9.93
N GLU A 85 11.56 -8.19 -10.93
CA GLU A 85 12.28 -8.61 -12.15
C GLU A 85 12.79 -7.41 -12.97
N HIS A 86 12.10 -6.27 -12.89
CA HIS A 86 12.50 -5.03 -13.56
C HIS A 86 13.33 -4.09 -12.67
N ASN A 87 13.80 -4.55 -11.50
CA ASN A 87 14.61 -3.78 -10.56
C ASN A 87 13.96 -2.47 -10.09
N VAL A 88 12.63 -2.41 -10.06
CA VAL A 88 11.88 -1.31 -9.44
C VAL A 88 11.94 -1.42 -7.92
N ILE A 89 11.85 -2.65 -7.42
CA ILE A 89 11.96 -2.99 -6.00
C ILE A 89 13.04 -4.04 -5.79
N ASP A 90 13.71 -3.97 -4.65
CA ASP A 90 14.65 -4.99 -4.19
C ASP A 90 13.93 -6.20 -3.58
N ALA A 91 14.71 -7.23 -3.28
CA ALA A 91 14.20 -8.51 -2.77
C ALA A 91 14.03 -8.53 -1.23
N GLU A 92 14.07 -7.38 -0.54
CA GLU A 92 13.90 -7.35 0.92
C GLU A 92 12.45 -7.59 1.35
N PHE A 93 11.49 -7.09 0.56
CA PHE A 93 10.07 -7.40 0.68
C PHE A 93 9.64 -8.22 -0.52
N GLY A 94 9.58 -9.55 -0.34
CA GLY A 94 9.25 -10.50 -1.38
C GLY A 94 7.88 -11.15 -1.19
N LEU A 95 7.69 -12.26 -1.91
CA LEU A 95 6.45 -13.04 -1.85
C LEU A 95 6.16 -13.56 -0.43
N SER A 96 7.20 -13.89 0.35
CA SER A 96 7.03 -14.38 1.72
C SER A 96 6.42 -13.32 2.63
N GLU A 97 6.90 -12.07 2.55
CA GLU A 97 6.38 -10.96 3.33
C GLU A 97 4.96 -10.58 2.90
N LEU A 98 4.68 -10.63 1.60
CA LEU A 98 3.34 -10.42 1.06
C LEU A 98 2.37 -11.50 1.55
N GLU A 99 2.79 -12.76 1.59
CA GLU A 99 1.98 -13.87 2.12
C GLU A 99 1.74 -13.76 3.62
N GLU A 100 2.74 -13.32 4.39
CA GLU A 100 2.58 -13.04 5.82
C GLU A 100 1.54 -11.92 6.04
N LEU A 101 1.65 -10.81 5.29
CA LEU A 101 0.71 -9.70 5.36
C LEU A 101 -0.72 -10.13 4.95
N SER A 102 -0.84 -10.90 3.87
CA SER A 102 -2.12 -11.45 3.40
C SER A 102 -2.75 -12.38 4.44
N SER A 103 -1.95 -13.24 5.09
CA SER A 103 -2.45 -14.12 6.14
C SER A 103 -2.94 -13.35 7.38
N MET A 104 -2.27 -12.25 7.73
CA MET A 104 -2.74 -11.35 8.77
C MET A 104 -4.07 -10.68 8.38
N LEU A 105 -4.22 -10.29 7.11
CA LEU A 105 -5.45 -9.70 6.57
C LEU A 105 -6.62 -10.70 6.61
N ASP A 106 -6.40 -11.93 6.14
CA ASP A 106 -7.42 -12.98 6.17
C ASP A 106 -7.93 -13.22 7.58
N ARG A 107 -7.02 -13.30 8.55
CA ARG A 107 -7.37 -13.43 9.98
C ARG A 107 -8.18 -12.24 10.49
N ALA A 108 -7.84 -11.02 10.05
CA ALA A 108 -8.60 -9.82 10.42
C ALA A 108 -10.03 -9.88 9.86
N PHE A 109 -10.22 -10.32 8.61
CA PHE A 109 -11.54 -10.50 8.01
C PHE A 109 -12.37 -11.61 8.65
N GLU A 110 -11.72 -12.66 9.14
CA GLU A 110 -12.38 -13.73 9.91
C GLU A 110 -12.71 -13.31 11.37
N GLY A 111 -12.43 -12.06 11.76
CA GLY A 111 -12.65 -11.58 13.12
C GLY A 111 -11.73 -12.21 14.17
N LYS A 112 -10.62 -12.83 13.75
CA LYS A 112 -9.62 -13.41 14.66
C LYS A 112 -8.72 -12.30 15.21
N THR A 113 -8.15 -12.51 16.40
CA THR A 113 -7.17 -11.59 16.96
C THR A 113 -5.93 -11.50 16.07
N VAL A 114 -5.53 -10.29 15.71
CA VAL A 114 -4.32 -9.98 14.94
C VAL A 114 -3.43 -9.02 15.75
N GLY A 115 -2.13 -9.29 15.78
CA GLY A 115 -1.15 -8.41 16.42
C GLY A 115 -0.76 -7.24 15.51
N PRO A 116 0.05 -6.29 16.00
CA PRO A 116 0.64 -5.27 15.14
C PRO A 116 1.57 -5.92 14.10
N LEU A 117 1.91 -5.18 13.05
CA LEU A 117 3.04 -5.56 12.19
C LEU A 117 4.29 -5.68 13.07
N GLY A 118 4.91 -6.86 13.07
CA GLY A 118 6.18 -7.05 13.78
C GLY A 118 7.26 -6.13 13.22
N ASN A 119 8.19 -5.68 14.07
CA ASN A 119 9.23 -4.72 13.67
C ASN A 119 9.98 -5.13 12.40
N GLY A 120 10.32 -6.40 12.25
CA GLY A 120 11.00 -6.89 11.04
C GLY A 120 10.17 -6.80 9.76
N LEU A 121 8.86 -7.12 9.83
CA LEU A 121 7.96 -6.98 8.68
C LEU A 121 7.69 -5.49 8.39
N MET A 122 7.57 -4.66 9.42
CA MET A 122 7.41 -3.21 9.28
C MET A 122 8.62 -2.57 8.60
N GLU A 123 9.85 -2.93 8.98
CA GLU A 123 11.06 -2.39 8.35
C GLU A 123 11.11 -2.70 6.85
N LYS A 124 10.81 -3.95 6.47
CA LYS A 124 10.72 -4.36 5.07
C LYS A 124 9.58 -3.66 4.33
N TYR A 125 8.42 -3.53 4.97
CA TYR A 125 7.28 -2.80 4.44
C TYR A 125 7.64 -1.33 4.17
N GLU A 126 8.28 -0.66 5.12
CA GLU A 126 8.74 0.72 4.90
C GLU A 126 9.80 0.83 3.80
N SER A 127 10.68 -0.16 3.67
CA SER A 127 11.68 -0.24 2.60
C SER A 127 10.99 -0.26 1.23
N ILE A 128 10.05 -1.19 1.00
CA ILE A 128 9.34 -1.28 -0.28
C ILE A 128 8.48 -0.03 -0.55
N MET A 129 7.83 0.53 0.46
CA MET A 129 7.00 1.73 0.28
C MET A 129 7.83 2.99 -0.07
N LYS A 130 9.11 3.04 0.32
CA LYS A 130 10.05 4.08 -0.15
C LYS A 130 10.42 3.86 -1.62
N GLN A 131 10.68 2.61 -2.01
CA GLN A 131 11.03 2.26 -3.40
C GLN A 131 9.86 2.51 -4.35
N LEU A 132 8.62 2.26 -3.90
CA LEU A 132 7.39 2.59 -4.61
C LEU A 132 7.02 4.10 -4.55
N GLN A 133 7.88 4.94 -3.96
CA GLN A 133 7.73 6.39 -3.86
C GLN A 133 6.48 6.85 -3.08
N VAL A 134 5.97 5.99 -2.19
CA VAL A 134 4.88 6.35 -1.26
C VAL A 134 5.44 7.03 -0.02
N LEU A 135 6.57 6.52 0.48
CA LEU A 135 7.32 7.11 1.59
C LEU A 135 8.51 7.95 1.09
N PRO A 136 8.92 8.98 1.84
CA PRO A 136 8.33 9.46 3.10
C PRO A 136 6.98 10.18 2.90
N LEU A 137 6.13 10.12 3.93
CA LEU A 137 4.95 10.97 4.00
C LEU A 137 5.36 12.37 4.48
N ARG A 138 4.75 13.38 3.89
CA ARG A 138 4.83 14.76 4.36
C ARG A 138 3.46 15.18 4.85
N ASP A 139 3.39 15.60 6.12
CA ASP A 139 2.13 15.86 6.79
C ASP A 139 1.33 17.01 6.16
N ASP A 140 2.00 17.92 5.46
CA ASP A 140 1.41 19.02 4.70
C ASP A 140 0.94 18.63 3.28
N GLU A 141 1.37 17.47 2.76
CA GLU A 141 0.99 16.98 1.43
C GLU A 141 -0.30 16.15 1.43
N LEU A 142 -0.82 15.77 2.59
CA LEU A 142 -1.99 14.90 2.70
C LEU A 142 -3.21 15.63 3.27
N PRO A 143 -4.41 15.45 2.67
CA PRO A 143 -5.66 15.93 3.24
C PRO A 143 -5.77 15.56 4.71
N LYS A 144 -6.21 16.49 5.56
CA LYS A 144 -6.46 16.19 6.97
C LYS A 144 -7.57 15.15 7.06
N GLU A 145 -7.29 14.01 7.68
CA GLU A 145 -8.33 13.07 8.07
C GLU A 145 -9.16 13.74 9.17
N LEU A 146 -10.34 14.26 8.81
CA LEU A 146 -11.31 14.71 9.79
C LEU A 146 -11.72 13.49 10.59
N SER A 147 -11.33 13.47 11.87
CA SER A 147 -11.77 12.43 12.79
C SER A 147 -13.28 12.55 12.90
N ILE A 148 -14.01 11.64 12.27
CA ILE A 148 -15.43 11.47 12.58
C ILE A 148 -15.44 10.74 13.93
N THR A 149 -15.42 11.51 15.02
CA THR A 149 -15.84 11.01 16.32
C THR A 149 -17.32 10.65 16.19
N THR A 150 -17.61 9.37 15.99
CA THR A 150 -18.93 8.77 16.26
C THR A 150 -18.96 8.25 17.68
#